data_AF-A0A291W4K3-F1
#
_entry.id   AF-A0A291W4K3-F1
#
_cell.length_a   1.000
_cell.length_b   1.000
_cell.length_c   1.000
_cell.angle_alpha   90.00
_cell.angle_beta   90.00
_cell.angle_gamma   90.00
#
_symmetry.space_group_name_H-M   'P 1'
#
loop_
_entity.id
_entity.type
_entity.pdbx_description
1 polymer ?
#
loop_
_entity_poly.entity_id
_entity_poly.type
_entity_poly.pdbx_seq_one_letter_code
_entity_poly.pdbx_strand_id
1 'polypeptide(L)'
;MKLQHARTPARLIASAALALSVTAGLSVATAPAAHAVGESRLCTVNWSHGESGTISKNGWNLRTGPSTGYVSKGLMYRGDKVKLLCSRGNWDYTELSKRSKSGIAKGTRGWVRGDGLYQLGG
;
A
#
# COMPACT_ATOMS: atom_id res chain seq x y z
N MET A 1 29.91 65.97 -12.91
CA MET A 1 30.66 65.12 -11.96
C MET A 1 29.84 63.85 -11.70
N LYS A 2 30.38 62.67 -12.02
CA LYS A 2 29.74 61.35 -11.82
C LYS A 2 29.86 60.95 -10.34
N LEU A 3 28.79 60.48 -9.70
CA LEU A 3 28.89 59.69 -8.48
C LEU A 3 28.50 58.24 -8.76
N GLN A 4 29.47 57.34 -8.58
CA GLN A 4 29.29 55.90 -8.63
C GLN A 4 28.99 55.35 -7.24
N HIS A 5 28.19 54.30 -7.23
CA HIS A 5 27.80 53.51 -6.07
C HIS A 5 28.98 52.72 -5.51
N ALA A 6 29.08 52.64 -4.19
CA ALA A 6 29.76 51.52 -3.51
C ALA A 6 29.15 51.34 -2.12
N ARG A 7 28.51 50.19 -1.87
CA ARG A 7 28.12 49.75 -0.54
C ARG A 7 28.44 48.29 -0.37
N THR A 8 29.53 48.00 0.34
CA THR A 8 29.70 46.89 1.31
C THR A 8 31.09 47.05 1.95
N PRO A 9 31.31 46.71 3.25
CA PRO A 9 31.08 45.36 3.77
C PRO A 9 30.53 45.27 5.21
N ALA A 10 30.15 44.05 5.57
CA ALA A 10 29.63 43.57 6.84
C ALA A 10 30.57 43.76 8.05
N ARG A 11 29.99 43.80 9.26
CA ARG A 11 30.43 43.01 10.45
C ARG A 11 29.46 43.17 11.64
N LEU A 12 28.82 42.02 11.95
CA LEU A 12 28.51 41.43 13.27
C LEU A 12 28.33 42.35 14.49
N ILE A 13 27.14 42.36 15.09
CA ILE A 13 26.96 42.27 16.56
C ILE A 13 25.72 41.41 16.83
N ALA A 14 25.92 40.26 17.47
CA ALA A 14 24.86 39.42 18.02
C ALA A 14 24.24 40.13 19.22
N SER A 15 22.91 40.22 19.26
CA SER A 15 22.17 40.55 20.48
C SER A 15 21.01 39.59 20.56
N ALA A 16 21.06 38.75 21.58
CA ALA A 16 20.06 37.73 21.89
C ALA A 16 18.69 38.41 22.12
N ALA A 17 17.71 38.02 21.31
CA ALA A 17 16.31 38.27 21.60
C ALA A 17 15.62 36.91 21.70
N LEU A 18 15.06 36.62 22.88
CA LEU A 18 14.14 35.51 23.10
C LEU A 18 12.98 35.63 22.12
N ALA A 19 12.98 34.85 21.04
CA ALA A 19 11.81 34.68 20.20
C ALA A 19 11.13 33.37 20.63
N LEU A 20 9.91 33.48 21.18
CA LEU A 20 9.06 32.33 21.47
C LEU A 20 8.84 31.55 20.18
N SER A 21 9.47 30.39 20.06
CA SER A 21 9.26 29.46 18.97
C SER A 21 7.87 28.84 19.10
N VAL A 22 6.86 29.42 18.44
CA VAL A 22 5.64 28.69 18.10
C VAL A 22 6.00 27.74 16.97
N THR A 23 6.52 26.57 17.35
CA THR A 23 6.61 25.42 16.44
C THR A 23 5.19 25.03 16.05
N ALA A 24 4.74 25.45 14.86
CA ALA A 24 3.55 24.90 14.24
C ALA A 24 3.73 23.38 14.15
N GLY A 25 2.89 22.65 14.90
CA GLY A 25 3.00 21.22 15.12
C GLY A 25 2.95 20.44 13.82
N LEU A 26 4.08 19.83 13.45
CA LEU A 26 4.11 18.78 12.44
C LEU A 26 3.56 17.51 13.12
N SER A 27 2.24 17.30 13.04
CA SER A 27 1.65 16.02 13.43
C SER A 27 2.15 14.95 12.44
N VAL A 28 3.18 14.21 12.84
CA VAL A 28 3.61 13.00 12.15
C VAL A 28 2.44 12.03 12.26
N ALA A 29 1.66 11.89 11.18
CA ALA A 29 0.76 10.76 11.03
C ALA A 29 1.67 9.53 11.02
N THR A 30 1.70 8.79 12.13
CA THR A 30 2.23 7.45 12.15
C THR A 30 1.32 6.63 11.25
N ALA A 31 1.66 6.56 9.96
CA ALA A 31 1.08 5.56 9.09
C ALA A 31 1.33 4.22 9.81
N PRO A 32 0.29 3.44 10.15
CA PRO A 32 0.52 2.14 10.73
C PRO A 32 1.44 1.42 9.75
N ALA A 33 2.60 0.97 10.24
CA ALA A 33 3.51 0.14 9.47
C ALA A 33 2.64 -0.99 8.93
N ALA A 34 2.33 -0.93 7.63
CA ALA A 34 1.58 -1.98 6.98
C ALA A 34 2.33 -3.26 7.31
N HIS A 35 1.65 -4.22 7.94
CA HIS A 35 2.20 -5.50 8.33
C HIS A 35 2.59 -6.31 7.08
N ALA A 36 3.63 -5.87 6.37
CA ALA A 36 4.26 -6.55 5.25
C ALA A 36 5.40 -7.45 5.73
N VAL A 37 5.54 -7.61 7.04
CA VAL A 37 6.49 -8.56 7.63
C VAL A 37 5.87 -9.96 7.55
N GLY A 38 6.07 -10.62 6.41
CA GLY A 38 6.00 -12.08 6.33
C GLY A 38 4.91 -12.72 5.46
N GLU A 39 4.19 -11.98 4.63
CA GLU A 39 3.19 -12.60 3.75
C GLU A 39 3.82 -13.56 2.73
N SER A 40 5.07 -13.28 2.31
CA SER A 40 5.89 -14.19 1.51
C SER A 40 6.33 -15.47 2.24
N ARG A 41 6.48 -15.43 3.59
CA ARG A 41 6.86 -16.60 4.39
C ARG A 41 5.74 -17.62 4.51
N LEU A 42 4.50 -17.21 4.23
CA LEU A 42 3.35 -18.11 4.21
C LEU A 42 3.25 -18.84 2.86
N CYS A 43 3.95 -18.37 1.83
CA CYS A 43 3.89 -18.95 0.49
C CYS A 43 4.58 -20.32 0.45
N THR A 44 3.92 -21.29 -0.19
CA THR A 44 4.50 -22.58 -0.57
C THR A 44 4.95 -22.55 -2.03
N VAL A 45 4.21 -21.87 -2.89
CA VAL A 45 4.49 -21.72 -4.32
C VAL A 45 4.52 -20.24 -4.65
N ASN A 46 5.53 -19.76 -5.37
CA ASN A 46 5.58 -18.40 -5.89
C ASN A 46 5.22 -18.41 -7.38
N TRP A 47 4.33 -17.52 -7.80
CA TRP A 47 3.95 -17.42 -9.21
C TRP A 47 4.92 -16.51 -9.95
N SER A 48 5.17 -16.81 -11.23
CA SER A 48 5.94 -15.94 -12.10
C SER A 48 5.18 -14.63 -12.36
N HIS A 49 5.91 -13.58 -12.70
CA HIS A 49 5.31 -12.32 -13.12
C HIS A 49 4.45 -12.56 -14.36
N GLY A 50 3.13 -12.36 -14.24
CA GLY A 50 2.17 -12.48 -15.35
C GLY A 50 0.92 -13.26 -15.00
N GLU A 51 1.00 -14.14 -14.00
CA GLU A 51 -0.15 -14.95 -13.58
C GLU A 51 -1.28 -14.09 -13.01
N SER A 52 -2.48 -14.30 -13.56
CA SER A 52 -3.64 -13.51 -13.22
C SER A 52 -4.87 -14.35 -13.01
N GLY A 53 -5.83 -13.78 -12.27
CA GLY A 53 -7.06 -14.47 -11.91
C GLY A 53 -8.24 -13.52 -12.03
N THR A 54 -9.41 -14.11 -12.26
CA THR A 54 -10.69 -13.38 -12.20
C THR A 54 -11.59 -14.06 -11.18
N ILE A 55 -12.16 -13.29 -10.26
CA ILE A 55 -13.12 -13.81 -9.29
C ILE A 55 -14.36 -14.34 -10.02
N SER A 56 -14.75 -15.57 -9.71
CA SER A 56 -15.86 -16.28 -10.38
C SER A 56 -17.22 -16.08 -9.69
N LYS A 57 -17.23 -15.71 -8.41
CA LYS A 57 -18.42 -15.62 -7.54
C LYS A 57 -18.59 -14.22 -6.93
N ASN A 58 -19.81 -13.93 -6.45
CA ASN A 58 -20.08 -12.71 -5.69
C ASN A 58 -19.86 -12.94 -4.19
N GLY A 59 -19.43 -11.90 -3.47
CA GLY A 59 -19.24 -11.98 -2.02
C GLY A 59 -18.01 -12.79 -1.59
N TRP A 60 -16.95 -12.81 -2.41
CA TRP A 60 -15.71 -13.54 -2.08
C TRP A 60 -14.85 -12.74 -1.11
N ASN A 61 -14.32 -13.35 -0.06
CA ASN A 61 -13.57 -12.60 0.95
C ASN A 61 -12.11 -12.39 0.54
N LEU A 62 -11.64 -11.13 0.60
CA LEU A 62 -10.22 -10.82 0.61
C LEU A 62 -9.73 -10.81 2.06
N ARG A 63 -8.85 -11.73 2.45
CA ARG A 63 -8.46 -11.94 3.85
C ARG A 63 -7.04 -11.51 4.14
N THR A 64 -6.74 -11.32 5.43
CA THR A 64 -5.38 -11.03 5.92
C THR A 64 -4.49 -12.27 6.05
N GLY A 65 -5.01 -13.48 5.80
CA GLY A 65 -4.24 -14.72 5.85
C GLY A 65 -4.95 -15.92 5.23
N PRO A 66 -4.22 -17.04 5.00
CA PRO A 66 -4.67 -18.21 4.25
C PRO A 66 -5.54 -19.17 5.09
N SER A 67 -6.61 -18.64 5.70
CA SER A 67 -7.63 -19.42 6.42
C SER A 67 -8.89 -18.57 6.65
N THR A 68 -10.04 -19.22 6.85
CA THR A 68 -11.30 -18.55 7.20
C THR A 68 -11.30 -17.90 8.58
N GLY A 69 -10.34 -18.24 9.44
CA GLY A 69 -10.13 -17.58 10.74
C GLY A 69 -9.48 -16.20 10.67
N TYR A 70 -8.88 -15.82 9.53
CA TYR A 70 -8.29 -14.49 9.34
C TYR A 70 -9.36 -13.45 8.99
N VAL A 71 -9.16 -12.23 9.47
CA VAL A 71 -10.07 -11.09 9.26
C VAL A 71 -10.26 -10.81 7.76
N SER A 72 -11.51 -10.51 7.38
CA SER A 72 -11.84 -10.04 6.03
C SER A 72 -11.52 -8.56 5.88
N LYS A 73 -10.80 -8.21 4.81
CA LYS A 73 -10.50 -6.83 4.36
C LYS A 73 -11.64 -6.27 3.48
N GLY A 74 -12.60 -7.12 3.12
CA GLY A 74 -13.75 -6.75 2.30
C GLY A 74 -14.19 -7.87 1.36
N LEU A 75 -15.30 -7.62 0.66
CA LEU A 75 -15.88 -8.53 -0.32
C LEU A 75 -15.43 -8.17 -1.73
N MET A 76 -15.13 -9.18 -2.52
CA MET A 76 -14.85 -9.13 -3.95
C MET A 76 -16.03 -9.73 -4.70
N TYR A 77 -16.20 -9.32 -5.94
CA TYR A 77 -17.34 -9.69 -6.78
C TYR A 77 -16.89 -10.30 -8.09
N ARG A 78 -17.82 -11.01 -8.75
CA ARG A 78 -17.54 -11.66 -10.04
C ARG A 78 -16.99 -10.64 -11.03
N GLY A 79 -15.85 -10.97 -11.65
CA GLY A 79 -15.16 -10.10 -12.61
C GLY A 79 -14.05 -9.24 -12.01
N ASP A 80 -13.91 -9.17 -10.68
CA ASP A 80 -12.74 -8.55 -10.07
C ASP A 80 -11.46 -9.27 -10.52
N LYS A 81 -10.51 -8.50 -11.04
CA LYS A 81 -9.25 -9.03 -11.58
C LYS A 81 -8.13 -8.89 -10.56
N VAL A 82 -7.35 -9.95 -10.43
CA VAL A 82 -6.20 -10.01 -9.52
C VAL A 82 -4.95 -10.51 -10.22
N LYS A 83 -3.79 -10.10 -9.71
CA LYS A 83 -2.52 -10.77 -9.97
C LYS A 83 -2.30 -11.84 -8.91
N LEU A 84 -1.84 -13.02 -9.30
CA LEU A 84 -1.45 -14.07 -8.36
C LEU A 84 0.02 -13.87 -8.02
N LEU A 85 0.33 -13.78 -6.73
CA LEU A 85 1.69 -13.53 -6.25
C LEU A 85 2.31 -14.82 -5.73
N CYS A 86 1.54 -15.57 -4.93
CA CYS A 86 1.96 -16.86 -4.41
C CYS A 86 0.73 -17.67 -3.95
N SER A 87 0.93 -18.94 -3.60
CA SER A 87 -0.12 -19.83 -3.05
C SER A 87 0.34 -20.56 -1.79
N ARG A 88 -0.62 -20.93 -0.94
CA ARG A 88 -0.45 -21.78 0.24
C ARG A 88 -1.68 -22.68 0.40
N GLY A 89 -1.54 -23.96 0.07
CA GLY A 89 -2.66 -24.89 0.06
C GLY A 89 -3.77 -24.38 -0.88
N ASN A 90 -5.00 -24.26 -0.38
CA ASN A 90 -6.15 -23.80 -1.15
C ASN A 90 -6.34 -22.27 -1.18
N TRP A 91 -5.28 -21.51 -0.89
CA TRP A 91 -5.32 -20.05 -0.79
C TRP A 91 -4.26 -19.43 -1.68
N ASP A 92 -4.66 -18.35 -2.35
CA ASP A 92 -3.81 -17.56 -3.23
C ASP A 92 -3.64 -16.17 -2.63
N TYR A 93 -2.39 -15.74 -2.51
CA TYR A 93 -2.05 -14.38 -2.18
C TYR A 93 -2.09 -13.54 -3.47
N THR A 94 -2.90 -12.49 -3.42
CA THR A 94 -3.30 -11.75 -4.61
C THR A 94 -3.19 -10.25 -4.42
N GLU A 95 -3.10 -9.54 -5.54
CA GLU A 95 -3.17 -8.08 -5.61
C GLU A 95 -4.31 -7.67 -6.54
N LEU A 96 -5.21 -6.80 -6.09
CA LEU A 96 -6.27 -6.27 -6.94
C LEU A 96 -5.69 -5.43 -8.08
N SER A 97 -5.98 -5.82 -9.32
CA SER A 97 -5.53 -5.12 -10.52
C SER A 97 -6.28 -3.80 -10.75
N LYS A 98 -7.51 -3.70 -10.23
CA LYS A 98 -8.40 -2.53 -10.34
C LYS A 98 -9.19 -2.36 -9.04
N ARG A 99 -9.84 -1.20 -8.86
CA ARG A 99 -10.79 -1.00 -7.76
C ARG A 99 -11.95 -1.99 -7.91
N SER A 100 -12.28 -2.72 -6.84
CA SER A 100 -13.41 -3.65 -6.85
C SER A 100 -14.74 -2.90 -6.87
N LYS A 101 -15.80 -3.54 -7.36
CA LYS A 101 -17.19 -3.05 -7.25
C LYS A 101 -17.59 -2.74 -5.81
N SER A 102 -17.02 -3.42 -4.83
CA SER A 102 -17.25 -3.17 -3.40
C SER A 102 -16.56 -1.92 -2.84
N GLY A 103 -15.68 -1.30 -3.61
CA GLY A 103 -14.90 -0.14 -3.19
C GLY A 103 -13.49 -0.46 -2.67
N ILE A 104 -13.08 -1.73 -2.61
CA ILE A 104 -11.69 -2.10 -2.28
C ILE A 104 -10.75 -1.47 -3.31
N ALA A 105 -9.73 -0.75 -2.83
CA ALA A 105 -8.81 0.00 -3.68
C ALA A 105 -7.96 -0.92 -4.57
N LYS A 106 -7.57 -0.43 -5.75
CA LYS A 106 -6.54 -1.05 -6.60
C LYS A 106 -5.25 -1.22 -5.79
N GLY A 107 -4.53 -2.31 -6.03
CA GLY A 107 -3.26 -2.62 -5.35
C GLY A 107 -3.46 -3.17 -3.94
N THR A 108 -4.70 -3.28 -3.45
CA THR A 108 -4.95 -3.95 -2.17
C THR A 108 -4.56 -5.41 -2.32
N ARG A 109 -3.70 -5.86 -1.40
CA ARG A 109 -3.24 -7.24 -1.32
C ARG A 109 -3.97 -8.03 -0.24
N GLY A 110 -4.09 -9.34 -0.46
CA GLY A 110 -4.64 -10.26 0.52
C GLY A 110 -4.84 -11.67 -0.03
N TRP A 111 -5.32 -12.54 0.85
CA TRP A 111 -5.55 -13.94 0.57
C TRP A 111 -6.98 -14.18 0.11
N VAL A 112 -7.13 -14.89 -1.00
CA VAL A 112 -8.42 -15.39 -1.48
C VAL A 112 -8.36 -16.90 -1.57
N ARG A 113 -9.50 -17.56 -1.41
CA ARG A 113 -9.57 -19.01 -1.56
C ARG A 113 -9.60 -19.35 -3.06
N GLY A 114 -8.79 -20.33 -3.48
CA GLY A 114 -8.49 -20.58 -4.90
C GLY A 114 -9.68 -21.13 -5.71
N ASP A 115 -10.63 -21.81 -5.07
CA ASP A 115 -11.87 -22.30 -5.70
C ASP A 115 -12.84 -21.18 -6.15
N GLY A 116 -12.51 -19.93 -5.84
CA GLY A 116 -13.23 -18.73 -6.29
C GLY A 116 -12.58 -17.99 -7.46
N LEU A 117 -11.51 -18.53 -8.05
CA LEU A 117 -10.78 -17.91 -9.16
C LEU A 117 -10.90 -18.73 -10.44
N TYR A 118 -11.01 -18.03 -11.57
CA TYR A 118 -10.59 -18.54 -12.87
C TYR A 118 -9.17 -18.03 -13.12
N GLN A 119 -8.20 -18.94 -13.18
CA GLN A 119 -6.82 -18.58 -13.50
C GLN A 119 -6.70 -18.33 -15.00
N LEU A 120 -6.13 -17.19 -15.34
CA LEU A 120 -5.86 -16.77 -16.70
C LEU A 120 -4.34 -16.69 -16.79
N GLY A 121 -3.76 -17.69 -17.47
CA GLY A 121 -2.32 -17.83 -17.62
C GLY A 121 -1.66 -16.56 -18.15
N GLY A 122 -0.38 -16.41 -17.82
CA GLY A 122 0.50 -15.34 -18.29
C GLY A 122 1.05 -15.58 -19.69
#